data_AF-C1MI00-F1
#
_entry.id   AF-C1MI00-F1
#
_cell.length_a   1.000
_cell.length_b   1.000
_cell.length_c   1.000
_cell.angle_alpha   90.00
_cell.angle_beta   90.00
_cell.angle_gamma   90.00
#
_symmetry.space_group_name_H-M   'P 1'
#
loop_
_entity.id
_entity.type
_entity.pdbx_description
1 polymer ?
#
loop_
_entity_poly.entity_id
_entity_poly.type
_entity_poly.pdbx_seq_one_letter_code
_entity_poly.pdbx_strand_id
1 'polypeptide(L)'
;MGWDPDDPEVQLYLTLLMLLPMLPIALTCACCFKVISRNLTLHGAVRQACVYCACFNACLLASQVVTGAEPLGSYRESSGDKAYVRYQIVVLIVYVLHAKLTVANAFAYALWWPCVAQCVAIACVGFHYYFSAWHPAMVGESPRVVAGLPTGAATYGTYAVAYAAMAAVPMRTAARKPDFKVEMRRGEGAKLMGADAKEQD
;
A
#
# COMPACT_ATOMS: atom_id res chain seq x y z
N MET A 1 13.19 -6.06 -29.69
CA MET A 1 14.34 -6.83 -29.18
C MET A 1 13.75 -7.89 -28.27
N GLY A 2 13.81 -9.17 -28.65
CA GLY A 2 13.33 -10.26 -27.79
C GLY A 2 14.41 -10.57 -26.77
N TRP A 3 14.11 -10.38 -25.49
CA TRP A 3 14.96 -10.90 -24.42
C TRP A 3 14.77 -12.42 -24.34
N ASP A 4 15.86 -13.15 -24.19
CA ASP A 4 15.84 -14.58 -23.96
C ASP A 4 15.48 -14.83 -22.47
N PRO A 5 14.33 -15.44 -22.15
CA PRO A 5 13.95 -15.74 -20.77
C PRO A 5 14.88 -16.76 -20.09
N ASP A 6 15.71 -17.47 -20.86
CA ASP A 6 16.71 -18.42 -20.37
C ASP A 6 18.07 -17.74 -20.08
N ASP A 7 18.22 -16.45 -20.38
CA ASP A 7 19.43 -15.71 -20.07
C ASP A 7 19.57 -15.54 -18.54
N PRO A 8 20.68 -16.02 -17.93
CA PRO A 8 20.89 -15.98 -16.49
C PRO A 8 20.92 -14.55 -15.92
N GLU A 9 21.27 -13.52 -16.71
CA GLU A 9 21.19 -12.12 -16.28
C GLU A 9 19.74 -11.65 -16.16
N VAL A 10 18.88 -12.11 -17.06
CA VAL A 10 17.43 -11.85 -17.06
C VAL A 10 16.77 -12.56 -15.87
N GLN A 11 17.16 -13.81 -15.61
CA GLN A 11 16.67 -14.56 -14.45
C GLN A 11 17.14 -13.95 -13.13
N LEU A 12 18.38 -13.47 -13.05
CA LEU A 12 18.90 -12.77 -11.88
C LEU A 12 18.16 -11.44 -11.65
N TYR A 13 17.90 -10.68 -12.71
CA TYR A 13 17.13 -9.44 -12.66
C TYR A 13 15.70 -9.68 -12.17
N LEU A 14 14.99 -10.66 -12.74
CA LEU A 14 13.66 -11.07 -12.32
C LEU A 14 13.66 -11.57 -10.86
N THR A 15 14.65 -12.37 -10.47
CA THR A 15 14.77 -12.87 -9.09
C THR A 15 15.00 -11.74 -8.10
N LEU A 16 15.85 -10.75 -8.41
CA LEU A 16 16.08 -9.57 -7.57
C LEU A 16 14.82 -8.68 -7.48
N LEU A 17 14.11 -8.51 -8.60
CA LEU A 17 12.84 -7.78 -8.64
C LEU A 17 11.75 -8.49 -7.82
N MET A 18 11.78 -9.83 -7.74
CA MET A 18 10.81 -10.66 -7.02
C MET A 18 11.22 -10.98 -5.56
N LEU A 19 12.47 -10.72 -5.17
CA LEU A 19 12.90 -10.62 -3.76
C LEU A 19 12.59 -9.25 -3.16
N LEU A 20 12.44 -8.23 -4.02
CA LEU A 20 12.04 -6.88 -3.63
C LEU A 20 10.80 -6.87 -2.73
N PRO A 21 9.71 -7.62 -2.96
CA PRO A 21 8.51 -7.71 -2.10
C PRO A 21 8.75 -8.25 -0.70
N MET A 22 9.87 -8.95 -0.47
CA MET A 22 10.26 -9.45 0.86
C MET A 22 11.10 -8.44 1.64
N LEU A 23 11.78 -7.53 0.95
CA LEU A 23 12.52 -6.41 1.53
C LEU A 23 11.68 -5.51 2.47
N PRO A 24 10.36 -5.26 2.30
CA PRO A 24 9.57 -4.39 3.16
C PRO A 24 9.23 -5.07 4.47
N ILE A 25 8.96 -6.37 4.49
CA ILE A 25 8.76 -7.08 5.75
C ILE A 25 10.10 -7.19 6.47
N ALA A 26 11.19 -7.50 5.76
CA ALA A 26 12.51 -7.56 6.37
C ALA A 26 12.99 -6.20 6.89
N LEU A 27 12.86 -5.10 6.13
CA LEU A 27 13.23 -3.75 6.55
C LEU A 27 12.25 -3.16 7.56
N THR A 28 10.94 -3.38 7.43
CA THR A 28 9.98 -2.93 8.44
C THR A 28 10.21 -3.72 9.73
N CYS A 29 10.38 -5.05 9.69
CA CYS A 29 10.69 -5.83 10.89
C CYS A 29 12.09 -5.52 11.47
N ALA A 30 13.13 -5.34 10.65
CA ALA A 30 14.51 -5.10 11.13
C ALA A 30 14.76 -3.64 11.54
N CYS A 31 14.26 -2.66 10.79
CA CYS A 31 14.38 -1.25 11.13
C CYS A 31 13.42 -0.84 12.27
N CYS A 32 12.24 -1.46 12.40
CA CYS A 32 11.33 -1.17 13.52
C CYS A 32 11.84 -1.68 14.87
N PHE A 33 12.73 -2.69 14.93
CA PHE A 33 13.07 -3.31 16.21
C PHE A 33 14.24 -2.65 16.96
N LYS A 34 15.23 -2.06 16.28
CA LYS A 34 16.46 -1.56 16.95
C LYS A 34 16.69 -0.05 16.97
N VAL A 35 16.13 0.72 16.02
CA VAL A 35 16.44 2.17 15.92
C VAL A 35 15.19 3.06 16.04
N ILE A 36 13.99 2.53 15.78
CA ILE A 36 12.78 3.36 15.55
C ILE A 36 11.68 3.21 16.62
N SER A 37 11.95 2.48 17.72
CA SER A 37 10.97 2.24 18.79
C SER A 37 10.54 3.47 19.61
N ARG A 38 11.15 4.64 19.37
CA ARG A 38 10.85 5.88 20.13
C ARG A 38 9.89 6.86 19.45
N ASN A 39 9.61 6.76 18.14
CA ASN A 39 8.80 7.76 17.42
C ASN A 39 7.93 7.23 16.24
N LEU A 40 7.83 5.90 16.01
CA LEU A 40 7.01 5.42 14.88
C LEU A 40 5.51 5.48 15.22
N THR A 41 4.76 6.32 14.49
CA THR A 41 3.30 6.27 14.50
C THR A 41 2.82 5.17 13.56
N LEU A 42 1.65 4.59 13.85
CA LEU A 42 0.99 3.61 12.97
C LEU A 42 0.82 4.15 11.54
N HIS A 43 0.56 5.45 11.41
CA HIS A 43 0.47 6.15 10.13
C HIS A 43 1.81 6.19 9.38
N GLY A 44 2.92 6.39 10.09
CA GLY A 44 4.26 6.34 9.50
C GLY A 44 4.57 4.98 8.89
N ALA A 45 4.17 3.89 9.56
CA ALA A 45 4.33 2.53 9.04
C ALA A 45 3.48 2.30 7.77
N VAL A 46 2.21 2.70 7.77
CA VAL A 46 1.33 2.61 6.59
C VAL A 46 1.88 3.44 5.43
N ARG A 47 2.37 4.65 5.70
CA ARG A 47 2.99 5.50 4.68
C ARG A 47 4.20 4.83 4.06
N GLN A 48 5.09 4.25 4.86
CA GLN A 48 6.29 3.58 4.35
C GLN A 48 5.92 2.35 3.51
N ALA A 49 4.92 1.57 3.93
CA ALA A 49 4.39 0.45 3.15
C ALA A 49 3.84 0.93 1.79
N CYS A 50 3.08 2.04 1.77
CA CYS A 50 2.58 2.64 0.54
C CYS A 50 3.71 3.14 -0.37
N VAL A 51 4.72 3.86 0.15
CA VAL A 51 5.89 4.30 -0.64
C VAL A 51 6.57 3.10 -1.28
N TYR A 52 6.81 2.06 -0.50
CA TYR A 52 7.42 0.84 -1.01
C TYR A 52 6.58 0.20 -2.12
N CYS A 53 5.28 0.02 -1.90
CA CYS A 53 4.39 -0.56 -2.92
C CYS A 53 4.37 0.30 -4.19
N ALA A 54 4.45 1.62 -4.07
CA ALA A 54 4.57 2.51 -5.22
C ALA A 54 5.87 2.26 -5.99
N CYS A 55 7.01 2.19 -5.31
CA CYS A 55 8.31 1.90 -5.91
C CYS A 55 8.34 0.52 -6.57
N PHE A 56 7.82 -0.51 -5.91
CA PHE A 56 7.77 -1.87 -6.45
C PHE A 56 6.96 -1.94 -7.76
N ASN A 57 5.78 -1.32 -7.78
CA ASN A 57 4.96 -1.26 -8.98
C ASN A 57 5.60 -0.40 -10.07
N ALA A 58 6.30 0.68 -9.71
CA ALA A 58 7.06 1.47 -10.67
C ALA A 58 8.23 0.67 -11.29
N CYS A 59 8.90 -0.19 -10.51
CA CYS A 59 9.93 -1.10 -11.02
C CYS A 59 9.35 -2.16 -11.95
N LEU A 60 8.19 -2.76 -11.63
CA LEU A 60 7.50 -3.70 -12.52
C LEU A 60 7.09 -3.02 -13.83
N LEU A 61 6.55 -1.80 -13.74
CA LEU A 61 6.25 -0.99 -14.92
C LEU A 61 7.50 -0.73 -15.75
N ALA A 62 8.57 -0.24 -15.13
CA ALA A 62 9.82 0.07 -15.83
C ALA A 62 10.41 -1.17 -16.50
N SER A 63 10.43 -2.30 -15.79
CA SER A 63 10.88 -3.59 -16.32
C SER A 63 10.07 -3.96 -17.57
N GLN A 64 8.75 -3.92 -17.49
CA GLN A 64 7.89 -4.24 -18.63
C GLN A 64 8.07 -3.27 -19.80
N VAL A 65 8.23 -1.98 -19.55
CA VAL A 65 8.46 -0.98 -20.60
C VAL A 65 9.78 -1.23 -21.30
N VAL A 66 10.82 -1.61 -20.55
CA VAL A 66 12.17 -1.87 -21.10
C VAL A 66 12.23 -3.19 -21.86
N THR A 67 11.65 -4.27 -21.30
CA THR A 67 11.77 -5.62 -21.87
C THR A 67 10.66 -5.98 -22.84
N GLY A 68 9.52 -5.27 -22.78
CA GLY A 68 8.30 -5.62 -23.50
C GLY A 68 7.57 -6.85 -22.97
N ALA A 69 8.12 -7.53 -21.96
CA ALA A 69 7.58 -8.76 -21.39
C ALA A 69 6.79 -8.49 -20.10
N GLU A 70 5.76 -9.30 -19.84
CA GLU A 70 5.00 -9.22 -18.59
C GLU A 70 5.81 -9.87 -17.45
N PRO A 71 6.26 -9.12 -16.42
CA PRO A 71 7.22 -9.62 -15.44
C PRO A 71 6.77 -10.86 -14.67
N LEU A 72 5.48 -10.99 -14.34
CA LEU A 72 4.96 -12.14 -13.59
C LEU A 72 4.85 -13.39 -14.46
N GLY A 73 4.49 -13.23 -15.73
CA GLY A 73 4.49 -14.26 -16.77
C GLY A 73 5.89 -14.77 -17.05
N SER A 74 6.86 -13.87 -17.25
CA SER A 74 8.26 -14.26 -17.45
C SER A 74 8.84 -14.98 -16.22
N TYR A 75 8.46 -14.58 -15.00
CA TYR A 75 8.85 -15.29 -13.79
C TYR A 75 8.23 -16.70 -13.72
N ARG A 76 6.95 -16.85 -14.10
CA ARG A 76 6.31 -18.16 -14.20
C ARG A 76 7.00 -19.07 -15.20
N GLU A 77 7.32 -18.55 -16.38
CA GLU A 77 8.00 -19.30 -17.46
C GLU A 77 9.38 -19.79 -17.03
N SER A 78 10.19 -18.92 -16.43
CA SER A 78 11.55 -19.24 -15.99
C SER A 78 11.63 -20.13 -14.74
N SER A 79 10.73 -19.94 -13.77
CA SER A 79 10.81 -20.62 -12.46
C SER A 79 9.83 -21.79 -12.31
N GLY A 80 8.89 -21.93 -13.24
CA GLY A 80 7.84 -22.93 -13.23
C GLY A 80 6.67 -22.62 -12.27
N ASP A 81 5.54 -23.29 -12.53
CA ASP A 81 4.25 -23.03 -11.87
C ASP A 81 4.29 -23.14 -10.35
N LYS A 82 5.04 -24.11 -9.80
CA LYS A 82 5.14 -24.30 -8.35
C LYS A 82 5.83 -23.12 -7.65
N ALA A 83 6.87 -22.57 -8.27
CA ALA A 83 7.56 -21.40 -7.73
C ALA A 83 6.67 -20.16 -7.83
N TYR A 84 5.98 -20.00 -8.96
CA TYR A 84 5.00 -18.94 -9.16
C TYR A 84 3.88 -18.94 -8.12
N VAL A 85 3.27 -20.10 -7.84
CA VAL A 85 2.23 -20.24 -6.81
C VAL A 85 2.76 -19.87 -5.42
N ARG A 86 3.97 -20.34 -5.04
CA ARG A 86 4.61 -19.96 -3.77
C ARG A 86 4.84 -18.46 -3.67
N TYR A 87 5.30 -17.84 -4.76
CA TYR A 87 5.46 -16.40 -4.83
C TYR A 87 4.13 -15.68 -4.63
N GLN A 88 3.06 -16.11 -5.31
CA GLN A 88 1.74 -15.51 -5.11
C GLN A 88 1.33 -15.62 -3.64
N ILE A 89 1.47 -16.80 -3.00
CA ILE A 89 1.19 -17.02 -1.56
C ILE A 89 1.87 -15.96 -0.68
N VAL A 90 3.15 -15.69 -0.93
CA VAL A 90 3.88 -14.64 -0.21
C VAL A 90 3.24 -13.27 -0.45
N VAL A 91 2.95 -12.90 -1.69
CA VAL A 91 2.34 -11.61 -2.04
C VAL A 91 0.98 -11.43 -1.35
N LEU A 92 0.15 -12.48 -1.28
CA LEU A 92 -1.11 -12.43 -0.55
C LEU A 92 -0.90 -12.20 0.95
N ILE A 93 0.06 -12.90 1.57
CA ILE A 93 0.37 -12.71 2.99
C ILE A 93 0.80 -11.26 3.25
N VAL A 94 1.70 -10.72 2.42
CA VAL A 94 2.16 -9.33 2.49
C VAL A 94 0.98 -8.37 2.35
N TYR A 95 0.10 -8.61 1.38
CA TYR A 95 -1.08 -7.80 1.13
C TYR A 95 -2.05 -7.82 2.32
N VAL A 96 -2.34 -8.98 2.91
CA VAL A 96 -3.20 -9.12 4.09
C VAL A 96 -2.62 -8.36 5.29
N LEU A 97 -1.29 -8.43 5.50
CA LEU A 97 -0.63 -7.67 6.55
C LEU A 97 -0.76 -6.15 6.31
N HIS A 98 -0.54 -5.69 5.08
CA HIS A 98 -0.70 -4.28 4.73
C HIS A 98 -2.15 -3.81 4.93
N ALA A 99 -3.14 -4.58 4.48
CA ALA A 99 -4.56 -4.26 4.68
C ALA A 99 -4.93 -4.15 6.16
N LYS A 100 -4.46 -5.09 6.99
CA LYS A 100 -4.67 -5.03 8.46
C LYS A 100 -4.04 -3.77 9.06
N LEU A 101 -2.83 -3.42 8.66
CA LEU A 101 -2.14 -2.23 9.14
C LEU A 101 -2.91 -0.96 8.78
N THR A 102 -3.43 -0.86 7.56
CA THR A 102 -4.17 0.31 7.09
C THR A 102 -5.54 0.42 7.76
N VAL A 103 -6.23 -0.69 8.01
CA VAL A 103 -7.47 -0.69 8.79
C VAL A 103 -7.21 -0.24 10.23
N ALA A 104 -6.17 -0.79 10.87
CA ALA A 104 -5.78 -0.36 12.22
C ALA A 104 -5.44 1.14 12.26
N ASN A 105 -4.78 1.67 11.22
CA ASN A 105 -4.51 3.10 11.07
C ASN A 105 -5.80 3.93 10.96
N ALA A 106 -6.77 3.49 10.16
CA ALA A 106 -8.06 4.17 10.07
C ALA A 106 -8.78 4.25 11.43
N PHE A 107 -8.78 3.17 12.21
CA PHE A 107 -9.34 3.20 13.57
C PHE A 107 -8.54 4.08 14.52
N ALA A 108 -7.20 4.01 14.50
CA ALA A 108 -6.34 4.84 15.36
C ALA A 108 -6.53 6.35 15.13
N TYR A 109 -6.90 6.74 13.90
CA TYR A 109 -7.21 8.13 13.53
C TYR A 109 -8.72 8.42 13.50
N ALA A 110 -9.52 7.64 14.23
CA ALA A 110 -10.97 7.83 14.41
C ALA A 110 -11.73 7.96 13.08
N LEU A 111 -11.40 7.09 12.12
CA LEU A 111 -12.02 7.05 10.79
C LEU A 111 -11.90 8.38 10.03
N TRP A 112 -10.80 9.09 10.22
CA TRP A 112 -10.48 10.26 9.42
C TRP A 112 -10.50 9.90 7.93
N TRP A 113 -11.24 10.69 7.14
CA TRP A 113 -11.62 10.35 5.78
C TRP A 113 -10.46 9.89 4.87
N PRO A 114 -9.26 10.51 4.89
CA PRO A 114 -8.12 10.01 4.14
C PRO A 114 -7.64 8.60 4.53
N CYS A 115 -7.72 8.21 5.81
CA CYS A 115 -7.39 6.84 6.23
C CYS A 115 -8.48 5.85 5.78
N VAL A 116 -9.74 6.27 5.75
CA VAL A 116 -10.84 5.48 5.18
C VAL A 116 -10.65 5.31 3.67
N ALA A 117 -10.29 6.37 2.96
CA ALA A 117 -9.96 6.33 1.54
C ALA A 117 -8.78 5.40 1.24
N GLN A 118 -7.74 5.37 2.08
CA GLN A 118 -6.65 4.39 1.98
C GLN A 118 -7.16 2.95 2.12
N CYS A 119 -8.10 2.67 3.05
CA CYS A 119 -8.68 1.33 3.20
C CYS A 119 -9.45 0.92 1.94
N VAL A 120 -10.25 1.81 1.36
CA VAL A 120 -11.00 1.56 0.13
C VAL A 120 -10.03 1.32 -1.04
N ALA A 121 -9.02 2.16 -1.20
CA ALA A 121 -8.03 2.02 -2.27
C ALA A 121 -7.26 0.70 -2.16
N ILE A 122 -6.83 0.30 -0.96
CA ILE A 122 -6.20 -1.01 -0.74
C ILE A 122 -7.16 -2.13 -1.13
N ALA A 123 -8.41 -2.10 -0.66
CA ALA A 123 -9.40 -3.12 -1.00
C ALA A 123 -9.60 -3.25 -2.53
N CYS A 124 -9.66 -2.13 -3.26
CA CYS A 124 -9.74 -2.13 -4.72
C CYS A 124 -8.50 -2.77 -5.38
N VAL A 125 -7.29 -2.44 -4.89
CA VAL A 125 -6.05 -3.03 -5.40
C VAL A 125 -6.01 -4.53 -5.12
N GLY A 126 -6.42 -4.99 -3.93
CA GLY A 126 -6.48 -6.41 -3.60
C GLY A 126 -7.50 -7.17 -4.43
N PHE A 127 -8.68 -6.59 -4.65
CA PHE A 127 -9.71 -7.17 -5.50
C PHE A 127 -9.18 -7.34 -6.94
N HIS A 128 -8.56 -6.29 -7.50
CA HIS A 128 -7.98 -6.38 -8.83
C HIS A 128 -6.82 -7.41 -8.88
N TYR A 129 -5.93 -7.42 -7.89
CA TYR A 129 -4.87 -8.44 -7.77
C TYR A 129 -5.43 -9.87 -7.70
N TYR A 130 -6.52 -10.07 -6.98
CA TYR A 130 -7.15 -11.39 -6.85
C TYR A 130 -7.55 -11.96 -8.23
N PHE A 131 -8.23 -11.16 -9.05
CA PHE A 131 -8.68 -11.61 -10.38
C PHE A 131 -7.56 -11.66 -11.42
N SER A 132 -6.60 -10.74 -11.33
CA SER A 132 -5.57 -10.57 -12.37
C SER A 132 -4.37 -11.50 -12.19
N ALA A 133 -4.02 -11.88 -10.95
CA ALA A 133 -2.81 -12.67 -10.68
C ALA A 133 -3.06 -13.87 -9.77
N TRP A 134 -3.73 -13.68 -8.62
CA TRP A 134 -3.87 -14.75 -7.64
C TRP A 134 -4.75 -15.91 -8.14
N HIS A 135 -5.99 -15.64 -8.54
CA HIS A 135 -6.92 -16.66 -9.01
C HIS A 135 -6.34 -17.43 -10.22
N PRO A 136 -5.83 -16.75 -11.28
CA PRO A 136 -5.17 -17.43 -12.39
C PRO A 136 -4.05 -18.37 -11.94
N ALA A 137 -3.18 -17.92 -11.03
CA ALA A 137 -2.10 -18.75 -10.50
C ALA A 137 -2.61 -20.04 -9.83
N MET A 138 -3.71 -19.96 -9.08
CA MET A 138 -4.28 -21.11 -8.37
C MET A 138 -4.93 -22.13 -9.31
N VAL A 139 -5.39 -21.70 -10.49
CA VAL A 139 -5.98 -22.58 -11.52
C VAL A 139 -4.98 -22.98 -12.61
N GLY A 140 -3.70 -22.59 -12.48
CA GLY A 140 -2.65 -22.90 -13.46
C GLY A 140 -2.74 -22.06 -14.75
N GLU A 141 -3.47 -20.95 -14.72
CA GLU A 141 -3.55 -19.99 -15.82
C GLU A 141 -2.48 -18.89 -15.67
N SER A 142 -2.08 -18.30 -16.80
CA SER A 142 -1.20 -17.13 -16.79
C SER A 142 -1.97 -15.92 -16.25
N PRO A 143 -1.27 -14.89 -15.72
CA PRO A 143 -1.91 -13.66 -15.27
C PRO A 143 -2.92 -13.17 -16.32
N ARG A 144 -4.18 -12.95 -15.90
CA ARG A 144 -5.27 -12.67 -16.85
C ARG A 144 -5.14 -11.27 -17.42
N VAL A 145 -5.44 -11.13 -18.71
CA VAL A 145 -5.76 -9.85 -19.37
C VAL A 145 -7.23 -9.57 -19.09
N VAL A 146 -7.53 -8.66 -18.16
CA VAL A 146 -8.92 -8.33 -17.82
C VAL A 146 -9.44 -7.27 -18.79
N ALA A 147 -10.54 -7.57 -19.50
CA ALA A 147 -11.27 -6.65 -20.38
C ALA A 147 -10.46 -6.04 -21.55
N GLY A 148 -9.55 -6.80 -22.17
CA GLY A 148 -8.78 -6.33 -23.35
C GLY A 148 -7.76 -5.22 -23.04
N LEU A 149 -7.58 -4.86 -21.77
CA LEU A 149 -6.53 -3.95 -21.32
C LEU A 149 -5.29 -4.77 -20.96
N PRO A 150 -4.10 -4.45 -21.51
CA PRO A 150 -2.87 -5.16 -21.17
C PRO A 150 -2.61 -5.01 -19.67
N THR A 151 -2.65 -6.12 -18.96
CA THR A 151 -2.61 -6.17 -17.48
C THR A 151 -1.29 -5.74 -16.88
N GLY A 152 -0.25 -5.57 -17.68
CA GLY A 152 1.05 -5.27 -17.13
C GLY A 152 1.23 -3.76 -16.88
N ALA A 153 1.61 -3.00 -17.90
CA ALA A 153 2.05 -1.62 -17.70
C ALA A 153 0.96 -0.69 -17.14
N ALA A 154 -0.27 -0.78 -17.65
CA ALA A 154 -1.37 0.07 -17.17
C ALA A 154 -1.73 -0.23 -15.71
N THR A 155 -1.73 -1.50 -15.31
CA THR A 155 -1.98 -1.92 -13.92
C THR A 155 -0.86 -1.47 -13.00
N TYR A 156 0.40 -1.76 -13.35
CA TYR A 156 1.56 -1.37 -12.54
C TYR A 156 1.64 0.14 -12.40
N GLY A 157 1.39 0.90 -13.47
CA GLY A 157 1.29 2.36 -13.41
C GLY A 157 0.16 2.84 -12.51
N THR A 158 -1.05 2.28 -12.65
CA THR A 158 -2.20 2.64 -11.81
C THR A 158 -1.92 2.34 -10.34
N TYR A 159 -1.33 1.19 -10.03
CA TYR A 159 -0.95 0.82 -8.67
C TYR A 159 0.14 1.74 -8.12
N ALA A 160 1.17 2.04 -8.91
CA ALA A 160 2.24 2.95 -8.49
C ALA A 160 1.67 4.32 -8.11
N VAL A 161 0.77 4.87 -8.93
CA VAL A 161 0.10 6.15 -8.66
C VAL A 161 -0.82 6.06 -7.44
N ALA A 162 -1.63 5.01 -7.33
CA ALA A 162 -2.53 4.82 -6.20
C ALA A 162 -1.76 4.73 -4.86
N TYR A 163 -0.69 3.95 -4.82
CA TYR A 163 0.16 3.82 -3.64
C TYR A 163 0.93 5.11 -3.33
N ALA A 164 1.42 5.83 -4.35
CA ALA A 164 2.06 7.14 -4.15
C ALA A 164 1.08 8.17 -3.57
N ALA A 165 -0.16 8.21 -4.08
CA ALA A 165 -1.22 9.08 -3.56
C ALA A 165 -1.58 8.73 -2.11
N MET A 166 -1.68 7.44 -1.78
CA MET A 166 -1.90 6.99 -0.40
C MET A 166 -0.73 7.37 0.53
N ALA A 167 0.52 7.29 0.05
CA ALA A 167 1.70 7.71 0.80
C ALA A 167 1.80 9.23 1.00
N ALA A 168 1.16 10.02 0.13
CA ALA A 168 1.11 11.47 0.21
C ALA A 168 0.03 11.99 1.19
N VAL A 169 -0.80 11.10 1.76
CA VAL A 169 -1.77 11.48 2.78
C VAL A 169 -1.03 12.10 3.98
N PRO A 170 -1.37 13.35 4.37
CA PRO A 170 -0.65 14.03 5.43
C PRO A 170 -0.91 13.35 6.77
N MET A 171 0.11 13.28 7.62
CA MET A 171 -0.11 12.91 9.01
C MET A 171 -0.95 13.98 9.67
N ARG A 172 -2.13 13.61 10.18
CA ARG A 172 -2.77 14.41 11.21
C ARG A 172 -1.84 14.37 12.41
N THR A 173 -1.13 15.46 12.70
CA THR A 173 -0.48 15.59 13.99
C THR A 173 -1.57 15.40 15.04
N ALA A 174 -1.32 14.64 16.09
CA ALA A 174 -2.24 14.52 17.22
C ALA A 174 -2.43 15.86 17.98
N ALA A 175 -2.11 16.99 17.35
CA ALA A 175 -2.33 18.33 17.86
C ALA A 175 -3.81 18.68 17.65
N ARG A 176 -4.50 18.80 18.79
CA ARG A 176 -5.90 19.18 18.99
C ARG A 176 -6.93 18.11 18.62
N LYS A 177 -7.13 17.15 19.53
CA LYS A 177 -8.45 17.16 20.17
C LYS A 177 -8.52 18.51 20.90
N PRO A 178 -9.45 19.43 20.59
CA PRO A 178 -9.72 20.50 21.54
C PRO A 178 -9.95 19.81 22.88
N ASP A 179 -9.17 20.20 23.88
CA ASP A 179 -9.33 19.65 25.21
C ASP A 179 -10.81 19.87 25.55
N PHE A 180 -11.57 18.83 25.79
CA PHE A 180 -13.02 18.96 26.04
C PHE A 180 -13.28 19.94 27.20
N LYS A 181 -12.31 20.04 28.13
CA LYS A 181 -12.25 21.05 29.18
C LYS A 181 -12.06 22.49 28.69
N VAL A 182 -11.27 22.72 27.63
CA VAL A 182 -11.05 24.04 27.02
C VAL A 182 -12.27 24.47 26.21
N GLU A 183 -12.94 23.55 25.51
CA GLU A 183 -14.21 23.82 24.81
C GLU A 183 -15.37 24.07 25.77
N MET A 184 -15.50 23.29 26.86
CA MET A 184 -16.48 23.57 27.91
C MET A 184 -16.21 24.91 28.60
N ARG A 185 -14.96 25.25 28.94
CA ARG A 185 -14.62 26.57 29.51
C ARG A 185 -14.91 27.73 28.56
N ARG A 186 -14.73 27.55 27.24
CA ARG A 186 -15.11 28.55 26.24
C ARG A 186 -16.64 28.67 26.10
N GLY A 187 -17.36 27.55 26.15
CA GLY A 187 -18.82 27.53 26.10
C GLY A 187 -19.49 28.12 27.36
N GLU A 188 -18.93 27.86 28.54
CA GLU A 188 -19.37 28.46 29.80
C GLU A 188 -19.02 29.95 29.90
N GLY A 189 -17.82 30.35 29.48
CA GLY A 189 -17.42 31.76 29.43
C GLY A 189 -18.27 32.58 28.45
N ALA A 190 -18.65 32.01 27.31
CA ALA A 190 -19.55 32.66 26.36
C ALA A 190 -20.99 32.78 26.86
N LYS A 191 -21.46 31.80 27.67
CA LYS A 191 -22.77 31.86 28.32
C LYS A 191 -22.83 32.92 29.44
N LEU A 192 -21.75 33.06 30.22
CA LEU A 192 -21.66 34.07 31.28
C LEU A 192 -21.63 35.49 30.69
N MET A 193 -20.82 35.74 29.66
CA MET A 193 -20.78 37.07 29.03
C MET A 193 -22.06 37.42 28.25
N GLY A 194 -22.81 36.42 27.76
CA GLY A 194 -24.12 36.64 27.15
C GLY A 194 -25.27 36.82 28.16
N ALA A 195 -25.06 36.40 29.42
CA ALA A 195 -26.00 36.62 30.52
C ALA A 195 -25.83 38.03 31.11
N ASP A 196 -24.59 38.48 31.33
CA ASP A 196 -24.29 39.83 31.83
C ASP A 196 -24.79 40.93 30.85
N ALA A 197 -24.76 40.66 29.54
CA ALA A 197 -25.27 41.59 28.53
C ALA A 197 -26.81 41.71 28.50
N LYS A 198 -27.54 40.77 29.12
CA LYS A 198 -29.01 40.81 29.22
C LYS A 198 -29.52 41.38 30.53
N GLU A 199 -28.63 41.61 31.50
CA GLU A 199 -28.97 42.17 32.81
C GLU A 199 -28.75 43.70 32.87
N GLN A 200 -28.29 44.31 31.77
CA GLN A 200 -28.01 45.74 31.64
C GLN A 200 -28.98 46.50 30.71
N ASP A 201 -30.03 45.84 30.20
CA ASP A 201 -31.17 46.45 29.50
C ASP A 201 -32.45 46.32 30.35
#